data_AF-A0A7C1YQU2-F1
#
_entry.id   AF-A0A7C1YQU2-F1
#
_cell.length_a   1.000
_cell.length_b   1.000
_cell.length_c   1.000
_cell.angle_alpha   90.00
_cell.angle_beta   90.00
_cell.angle_gamma   90.00
#
_symmetry.space_group_name_H-M   'P 1'
#
loop_
_entity.id
_entity.type
_entity.pdbx_description
1 polymer ?
#
loop_
_entity_poly.entity_id
_entity_poly.type
_entity_poly.pdbx_seq_one_letter_code
_entity_poly.pdbx_strand_id
1 'polypeptide(L)'
;MIDTHAHLGKVIFGADPLTPEELIEFMDKYGIEKSVILPLVNPEEEHYYYTTEQALEDCGRYPDRFIPFVNVDPRRGSNDGNFDFYPLIKEYVDQSCKGFGEILANLPANDKRMKGIYKACGELGLPVLPDFRYAASTNGVIDQIGLPYLEEVLNEFPQTIIIGHGPSFWAE
;
A
#
# COMPACT_ATOMS: atom_id res chain seq x y z
N MET A 1 -14.91 -14.85 -1.56
CA MET A 1 -14.05 -14.08 -2.51
C MET A 1 -13.36 -12.99 -1.70
N ILE A 2 -12.08 -12.71 -1.95
CA ILE A 2 -11.35 -11.63 -1.28
C ILE A 2 -11.03 -10.56 -2.32
N ASP A 3 -11.45 -9.34 -2.07
CA ASP A 3 -11.01 -8.16 -2.80
C ASP A 3 -9.70 -7.67 -2.19
N THR A 4 -8.63 -7.65 -2.97
CA THR A 4 -7.28 -7.32 -2.48
C THR A 4 -6.92 -5.85 -2.64
N HIS A 5 -7.85 -5.00 -3.09
CA HIS A 5 -7.58 -3.59 -3.31
C HIS A 5 -8.86 -2.77 -3.08
N ALA A 6 -8.99 -2.17 -1.89
CA ALA A 6 -10.04 -1.22 -1.58
C ALA A 6 -9.51 -0.05 -0.76
N HIS A 7 -10.11 1.12 -0.97
CA HIS A 7 -9.85 2.33 -0.19
C HIS A 7 -11.14 2.78 0.50
N LEU A 8 -10.99 3.59 1.54
CA LEU A 8 -12.09 4.15 2.33
C LEU A 8 -11.84 5.64 2.60
N GLY A 9 -12.86 6.32 3.10
CA GLY A 9 -12.76 7.69 3.59
C GLY A 9 -12.82 8.76 2.50
N LYS A 10 -12.55 10.00 2.92
CA LYS A 10 -12.56 11.19 2.06
C LYS A 10 -11.18 11.38 1.46
N VAL A 11 -10.96 10.91 0.23
CA VAL A 11 -9.65 11.02 -0.46
C VAL A 11 -9.67 11.96 -1.66
N ILE A 12 -10.83 12.12 -2.32
CA ILE A 12 -11.00 12.98 -3.50
C ILE A 12 -11.72 14.30 -3.16
N PHE A 13 -11.20 15.44 -3.64
CA PHE A 13 -11.89 16.74 -3.55
C PHE A 13 -13.23 16.73 -4.31
N GLY A 14 -14.30 17.23 -3.66
CA GLY A 14 -15.63 17.28 -4.25
C GLY A 14 -16.43 15.97 -4.32
N ALA A 15 -15.84 14.81 -3.99
CA ALA A 15 -16.56 13.52 -3.89
C ALA A 15 -16.98 13.20 -2.44
N ASP A 16 -18.10 12.51 -2.23
CA ASP A 16 -18.44 12.03 -0.87
C ASP A 16 -17.44 10.94 -0.41
N PRO A 17 -17.14 10.83 0.90
CA PRO A 17 -16.31 9.75 1.41
C PRO A 17 -17.00 8.40 1.21
N LEU A 18 -16.24 7.37 0.85
CA LEU A 18 -16.75 5.99 0.91
C LEU A 18 -16.68 5.50 2.36
N THR A 19 -17.82 5.15 2.95
CA THR A 19 -17.85 4.65 4.33
C THR A 19 -17.66 3.13 4.41
N PRO A 20 -17.21 2.61 5.57
CA PRO A 20 -17.19 1.17 5.85
C PRO A 20 -18.50 0.44 5.53
N GLU A 21 -19.63 1.05 5.88
CA GLU A 21 -20.97 0.49 5.68
C GLU A 21 -21.32 0.39 4.20
N GLU A 22 -21.04 1.45 3.43
CA GLU A 22 -21.28 1.46 1.98
C GLU A 22 -20.43 0.40 1.28
N LEU A 23 -19.17 0.23 1.68
CA LEU A 23 -18.32 -0.83 1.15
C LEU A 23 -18.87 -2.22 1.52
N ILE A 24 -19.36 -2.43 2.75
CA ILE A 24 -19.99 -3.70 3.15
C ILE A 24 -21.25 -4.01 2.35
N GLU A 25 -22.11 -3.01 2.12
CA GLU A 25 -23.31 -3.19 1.28
C GLU A 25 -22.94 -3.59 -0.14
N PHE A 26 -21.89 -2.97 -0.70
CA PHE A 26 -21.33 -3.38 -1.99
C PHE A 26 -20.79 -4.81 -1.94
N MET A 27 -20.00 -5.15 -0.94
CA MET A 27 -19.43 -6.49 -0.76
C MET A 27 -20.51 -7.57 -0.69
N ASP A 28 -21.56 -7.35 0.10
CA ASP A 28 -22.68 -8.28 0.26
C ASP A 28 -23.43 -8.48 -1.07
N LYS A 29 -23.65 -7.39 -1.82
CA LYS A 29 -24.31 -7.43 -3.13
C LYS A 29 -23.54 -8.26 -4.16
N TYR A 30 -22.21 -8.25 -4.12
CA TYR A 30 -21.36 -8.93 -5.10
C TYR A 30 -20.70 -10.21 -4.58
N GLY A 31 -21.02 -10.65 -3.35
CA GLY A 31 -20.47 -11.88 -2.77
C GLY A 31 -18.99 -11.78 -2.38
N ILE A 32 -18.52 -10.58 -2.07
CA ILE A 32 -17.17 -10.33 -1.54
C ILE A 32 -17.19 -10.58 -0.03
N GLU A 33 -16.39 -11.53 0.42
CA GLU A 33 -16.36 -11.96 1.80
C GLU A 33 -15.51 -11.00 2.63
N LYS A 34 -14.32 -10.64 2.12
CA LYS A 34 -13.38 -9.71 2.75
C LYS A 34 -12.77 -8.75 1.74
N SER A 35 -12.43 -7.56 2.21
CA SER A 35 -11.65 -6.57 1.45
C SER A 35 -10.38 -6.18 2.18
N VAL A 36 -9.27 -6.06 1.46
CA VAL A 36 -8.03 -5.45 1.94
C VAL A 36 -8.19 -3.94 1.88
N ILE A 37 -7.99 -3.28 3.02
CA ILE A 37 -8.11 -1.83 3.14
C ILE A 37 -6.72 -1.22 3.08
N LEU A 38 -6.48 -0.42 2.04
CA LEU A 38 -5.19 0.18 1.70
C LEU A 38 -5.18 1.66 2.12
N PRO A 39 -4.37 2.05 3.13
CA PRO A 39 -4.19 3.45 3.48
C PRO A 39 -3.55 4.24 2.33
N LEU A 40 -3.93 5.51 2.20
CA LEU A 40 -3.45 6.45 1.19
C LEU A 40 -2.72 7.60 1.88
N VAL A 41 -1.39 7.51 1.93
CA VAL A 41 -0.53 8.43 2.69
C VAL A 41 0.52 9.14 1.83
N ASN A 42 0.65 8.77 0.56
CA ASN A 42 1.55 9.43 -0.37
C ASN A 42 0.89 10.68 -0.96
N PRO A 43 1.58 11.83 -0.99
CA PRO A 43 1.01 13.10 -1.46
C PRO A 43 0.73 13.15 -2.97
N GLU A 44 1.12 12.12 -3.73
CA GLU A 44 1.04 12.14 -5.20
C GLU A 44 -0.28 11.63 -5.80
N GLU A 45 -1.02 10.76 -5.11
CA GLU A 45 -2.23 10.14 -5.69
C GLU A 45 -3.47 10.99 -5.46
N GLU A 46 -3.78 11.25 -4.20
CA GLU A 46 -5.08 11.76 -3.78
C GLU A 46 -5.02 13.15 -3.13
N HIS A 47 -6.19 13.79 -3.03
CA HIS A 47 -6.31 15.15 -2.49
C HIS A 47 -6.22 15.19 -0.96
N TYR A 48 -6.59 14.10 -0.30
CA TYR A 48 -6.60 13.95 1.15
C TYR A 48 -6.06 12.58 1.54
N TYR A 49 -5.49 12.51 2.74
CA TYR A 49 -4.97 11.26 3.27
C TYR A 49 -6.07 10.40 3.89
N TYR A 50 -5.90 9.09 3.74
CA TYR A 50 -6.53 8.06 4.56
C TYR A 50 -5.43 7.30 5.28
N THR A 51 -5.23 7.55 6.57
CA THR A 51 -4.03 7.09 7.29
C THR A 51 -4.14 5.63 7.75
N THR A 52 -3.02 5.03 8.12
CA THR A 52 -3.00 3.67 8.70
C THR A 52 -3.83 3.58 9.97
N GLU A 53 -3.85 4.63 10.80
CA GLU A 53 -4.68 4.68 12.00
C GLU A 53 -6.17 4.66 11.67
N GLN A 54 -6.59 5.39 10.63
CA GLN A 54 -7.99 5.38 10.17
C GLN A 54 -8.36 4.00 9.61
N ALA A 55 -7.48 3.37 8.84
CA ALA A 55 -7.68 2.00 8.36
C ALA A 55 -7.82 1.00 9.51
N LEU A 56 -7.00 1.11 10.56
CA LEU A 56 -7.11 0.27 11.75
C LEU A 56 -8.43 0.50 12.51
N GLU A 57 -8.85 1.76 12.66
CA GLU A 57 -10.13 2.10 13.29
C GLU A 57 -11.31 1.49 12.52
N ASP A 58 -11.38 1.71 11.21
CA ASP A 58 -12.45 1.19 10.36
C ASP A 58 -12.45 -0.34 10.28
N CYS A 59 -11.27 -0.96 10.13
CA CYS A 59 -11.14 -2.41 10.15
C CYS A 59 -11.53 -3.01 11.51
N GLY A 60 -11.20 -2.32 12.61
CA GLY A 60 -11.57 -2.75 13.96
C GLY A 60 -13.08 -2.77 14.22
N ARG A 61 -13.86 -1.99 13.47
CA ARG A 61 -15.33 -2.01 13.51
C ARG A 61 -15.91 -3.23 12.79
N TYR A 62 -15.20 -3.78 11.81
CA TYR A 62 -15.64 -4.91 10.98
C TYR A 62 -14.52 -5.95 10.77
N PRO A 63 -13.96 -6.54 11.85
CA PRO A 63 -12.75 -7.36 11.77
C PRO A 63 -12.92 -8.66 10.98
N ASP A 64 -14.18 -9.12 10.81
CA ASP A 64 -14.50 -10.29 9.98
C ASP A 64 -14.63 -9.96 8.48
N ARG A 65 -14.68 -8.67 8.12
CA ARG A 65 -14.91 -8.19 6.75
C ARG A 65 -13.70 -7.47 6.16
N PHE A 66 -12.89 -6.83 6.99
CA PHE A 66 -11.76 -6.04 6.51
C PHE A 66 -10.41 -6.58 6.96
N ILE A 67 -9.40 -6.41 6.09
CA ILE A 67 -8.01 -6.77 6.35
C ILE A 67 -7.17 -5.50 6.24
N PRO A 68 -6.66 -4.94 7.35
CA PRO A 68 -5.89 -3.71 7.29
C PRO A 68 -4.49 -3.95 6.72
N PHE A 69 -4.07 -3.08 5.81
CA PHE A 69 -2.66 -2.90 5.48
C PHE A 69 -2.12 -1.67 6.22
N VAL A 70 -0.79 -1.62 6.38
CA VAL A 70 -0.06 -0.43 6.83
C VAL A 70 0.50 0.31 5.63
N ASN A 71 0.54 1.63 5.69
CA ASN A 71 1.27 2.42 4.71
C ASN A 71 2.01 3.58 5.38
N VAL A 72 3.23 3.85 4.91
CA VAL A 72 4.04 4.99 5.34
C VAL A 72 4.80 5.54 4.13
N ASP A 73 4.92 6.87 4.06
CA ASP A 73 5.66 7.48 2.97
C ASP A 73 7.17 7.16 3.08
N PRO A 74 7.82 6.66 2.00
CA PRO A 74 9.25 6.32 2.00
C PRO A 74 10.16 7.52 2.26
N ARG A 75 9.68 8.76 2.14
CA ARG A 75 10.45 9.99 2.35
C ARG A 75 10.40 10.49 3.80
N ARG A 76 9.72 9.76 4.69
CA ARG A 76 9.57 10.12 6.11
C ARG A 76 10.93 10.35 6.78
N GLY A 77 10.97 11.31 7.71
CA GLY A 77 12.14 11.52 8.58
C GLY A 77 13.41 12.00 7.86
N SER A 78 13.28 12.70 6.72
CA SER A 78 14.41 13.05 5.85
C SER A 78 15.19 11.81 5.36
N ASN A 79 14.48 10.70 5.13
CA ASN A 79 15.08 9.45 4.71
C ASN A 79 15.94 9.65 3.45
N ASP A 80 17.24 9.39 3.61
CA ASP A 80 18.23 9.41 2.54
C ASP A 80 18.63 8.01 2.07
N GLY A 81 17.89 6.98 2.50
CA GLY A 81 18.11 5.56 2.25
C GLY A 81 18.47 4.76 3.51
N ASN A 82 18.67 5.42 4.66
CA ASN A 82 19.09 4.77 5.90
C ASN A 82 18.03 4.78 7.02
N PHE A 83 16.81 5.27 6.74
CA PHE A 83 15.77 5.30 7.76
C PHE A 83 15.32 3.88 8.13
N ASP A 84 15.29 3.57 9.43
CA ASP A 84 14.82 2.30 9.93
C ASP A 84 13.29 2.31 10.08
N PHE A 85 12.62 1.67 9.12
CA PHE A 85 11.16 1.54 9.12
C PHE A 85 10.65 0.37 9.98
N TYR A 86 11.53 -0.55 10.42
CA TYR A 86 11.12 -1.75 11.14
C TYR A 86 10.28 -1.46 12.39
N PRO A 87 10.71 -0.62 13.36
CA PRO A 87 9.93 -0.41 14.58
C PRO A 87 8.57 0.24 14.29
N LEU A 88 8.51 1.15 13.31
CA LEU A 88 7.28 1.83 12.91
C LEU A 88 6.28 0.86 12.25
N ILE A 89 6.73 0.05 11.28
CA ILE A 89 5.86 -0.91 10.60
C ILE A 89 5.42 -1.99 11.60
N LYS A 90 6.35 -2.47 12.45
CA LYS A 90 6.04 -3.48 13.46
C LYS A 90 4.92 -3.03 14.41
N GLU A 91 4.89 -1.76 14.81
CA GLU A 91 3.83 -1.22 15.67
C GLU A 91 2.43 -1.44 15.08
N TYR A 92 2.26 -1.29 13.76
CA TYR A 92 0.98 -1.55 13.08
C TYR A 92 0.70 -3.04 12.83
N VAL A 93 1.75 -3.85 12.63
CA VAL A 93 1.61 -5.31 12.54
C VAL A 93 1.13 -5.91 13.86
N ASP A 94 1.66 -5.42 14.98
CA ASP A 94 1.20 -5.80 16.33
C ASP A 94 -0.27 -5.41 16.56
N GLN A 95 -0.79 -4.45 15.78
CA GLN A 95 -2.19 -4.02 15.74
C GLN A 95 -3.02 -4.71 14.64
N SER A 96 -2.57 -5.85 14.12
CA SER A 96 -3.24 -6.73 13.16
C SER A 96 -3.04 -6.45 11.66
N CYS A 97 -2.28 -5.43 11.25
CA CYS A 97 -1.98 -5.22 9.82
C CYS A 97 -1.35 -6.46 9.18
N LYS A 98 -1.78 -6.79 7.94
CA LYS A 98 -1.40 -8.03 7.23
C LYS A 98 -0.63 -7.81 5.94
N GLY A 99 -0.33 -6.58 5.58
CA GLY A 99 0.48 -6.23 4.42
C GLY A 99 0.85 -4.75 4.43
N PHE A 100 1.61 -4.33 3.42
CA PHE A 100 2.08 -2.98 3.25
C PHE A 100 1.61 -2.38 1.92
N GLY A 101 1.18 -1.13 1.94
CA GLY A 101 0.76 -0.38 0.76
C GLY A 101 -0.69 0.08 0.85
N GLU A 102 -1.22 0.71 -0.19
CA GLU A 102 -0.63 0.84 -1.53
C GLU A 102 0.49 1.88 -1.62
N ILE A 103 1.64 1.51 -2.19
CA ILE A 103 2.71 2.49 -2.40
C ILE A 103 2.44 3.27 -3.69
N LEU A 104 2.22 4.56 -3.54
CA LEU A 104 1.96 5.52 -4.63
C LEU A 104 3.02 6.63 -4.69
N ALA A 105 4.08 6.48 -3.89
CA ALA A 105 5.20 7.40 -3.88
C ALA A 105 5.86 7.38 -5.26
N ASN A 106 5.70 8.47 -6.01
CA ASN A 106 6.29 8.72 -7.33
C ASN A 106 7.83 8.69 -7.31
N LEU A 107 8.36 7.49 -7.13
CA LEU A 107 9.76 7.11 -6.93
C LEU A 107 10.02 5.84 -7.75
N PRO A 108 11.24 5.64 -8.27
CA PRO A 108 11.65 4.36 -8.82
C PRO A 108 11.44 3.22 -7.82
N ALA A 109 11.04 2.04 -8.29
CA ALA A 109 10.87 0.86 -7.42
C ALA A 109 12.14 0.54 -6.62
N ASN A 110 13.32 0.71 -7.23
CA ASN A 110 14.62 0.51 -6.58
C ASN A 110 15.20 1.76 -5.88
N ASP A 111 14.40 2.83 -5.68
CA ASP A 111 14.87 4.05 -5.00
C ASP A 111 15.39 3.70 -3.61
N LYS A 112 16.55 4.26 -3.26
CA LYS A 112 17.20 4.02 -1.95
C LYS A 112 16.26 4.26 -0.76
N ARG A 113 15.30 5.17 -0.88
CA ARG A 113 14.33 5.49 0.17
C ARG A 113 13.30 4.39 0.41
N MET A 114 13.02 3.57 -0.60
CA MET A 114 12.09 2.45 -0.52
C MET A 114 12.72 1.22 0.17
N LYS A 115 14.05 1.08 0.09
CA LYS A 115 14.80 -0.10 0.57
C LYS A 115 14.53 -0.45 2.03
N GLY A 116 14.46 0.55 2.91
CA GLY A 116 14.17 0.33 4.33
C GLY A 116 12.78 -0.27 4.57
N ILE A 117 11.80 0.08 3.74
CA ILE A 117 10.45 -0.50 3.78
C ILE A 117 10.49 -1.95 3.32
N TYR A 118 11.09 -2.25 2.15
CA TYR A 118 11.19 -3.63 1.65
C TYR A 118 11.87 -4.55 2.67
N LYS A 119 13.01 -4.12 3.20
CA LYS A 119 13.73 -4.86 4.23
C LYS A 119 12.84 -5.15 5.45
N ALA A 120 12.18 -4.12 5.99
CA ALA A 120 11.32 -4.27 7.16
C ALA A 120 10.12 -5.19 6.89
N CYS A 121 9.43 -5.02 5.75
CA CYS A 121 8.32 -5.89 5.36
C CYS A 121 8.76 -7.33 5.18
N GLY A 122 9.89 -7.56 4.53
CA GLY A 122 10.49 -8.88 4.37
C GLY A 122 10.82 -9.56 5.70
N GLU A 123 11.39 -8.83 6.66
CA GLU A 123 11.67 -9.34 8.02
C GLU A 123 10.39 -9.61 8.83
N LEU A 124 9.33 -8.83 8.60
CA LEU A 124 8.03 -8.98 9.26
C LEU A 124 7.08 -9.96 8.54
N GLY A 125 7.48 -10.50 7.39
CA GLY A 125 6.65 -11.40 6.58
C GLY A 125 5.43 -10.74 5.95
N LEU A 126 5.49 -9.44 5.68
CA LEU A 126 4.41 -8.69 5.05
C LEU A 126 4.55 -8.68 3.51
N PRO A 127 3.49 -8.98 2.75
CA PRO A 127 3.46 -8.65 1.33
C PRO A 127 3.40 -7.12 1.14
N VAL A 128 4.03 -6.63 0.08
CA VAL A 128 4.10 -5.21 -0.27
C VAL A 128 3.39 -4.98 -1.60
N LEU A 129 2.45 -4.03 -1.63
CA LEU A 129 1.65 -3.68 -2.80
C LEU A 129 2.04 -2.28 -3.30
N PRO A 130 2.92 -2.16 -4.30
CA PRO A 130 3.12 -0.94 -5.07
C PRO A 130 2.12 -0.82 -6.23
N ASP A 131 1.71 0.39 -6.59
CA ASP A 131 1.06 0.66 -7.87
C ASP A 131 2.12 1.02 -8.92
N PHE A 132 2.41 0.11 -9.85
CA PHE A 132 3.44 0.33 -10.85
C PHE A 132 2.96 1.21 -12.03
N ARG A 133 3.82 2.15 -12.43
CA ARG A 133 3.67 3.05 -13.59
C ARG A 133 4.95 3.18 -14.41
N TYR A 134 4.81 3.52 -15.69
CA TYR A 134 5.95 3.68 -16.61
C TYR A 134 6.64 5.06 -16.58
N ALA A 135 6.02 6.10 -16.01
CA ALA A 135 6.55 7.46 -16.11
C ALA A 135 6.29 8.30 -14.86
N ALA A 136 7.25 9.18 -14.55
CA ALA A 136 7.16 10.12 -13.43
C ALA A 136 6.06 11.19 -13.58
N SER A 137 5.39 11.28 -14.73
CA SER A 137 4.24 12.16 -14.94
C SER A 137 2.92 11.57 -14.44
N THR A 138 2.95 10.36 -13.86
CA THR A 138 1.81 9.74 -13.19
C THR A 138 2.12 9.51 -11.72
N ASN A 139 1.05 9.43 -10.94
CA ASN A 139 1.03 8.98 -9.56
C ASN A 139 1.30 7.46 -9.48
N GLY A 140 2.08 6.96 -8.51
CA GLY A 140 2.51 5.54 -8.47
C GLY A 140 4.03 5.29 -8.47
N VAL A 141 4.45 4.06 -8.21
CA VAL A 141 5.86 3.60 -8.23
C VAL A 141 6.34 3.44 -9.66
N ILE A 142 7.50 4.04 -9.99
CA ILE A 142 8.05 4.04 -11.34
C ILE A 142 8.85 2.77 -11.61
N ASP A 143 8.58 2.11 -12.74
CA ASP A 143 9.46 1.13 -13.36
C ASP A 143 9.53 1.32 -14.88
N GLN A 144 10.44 0.60 -15.54
CA GLN A 144 10.54 0.55 -17.00
C GLN A 144 9.86 -0.72 -17.55
N ILE A 145 9.67 -0.76 -18.87
CA ILE A 145 9.23 -1.98 -19.56
C ILE A 145 10.20 -3.12 -19.23
N GLY A 146 9.67 -4.29 -18.88
CA GLY A 146 10.42 -5.45 -18.39
C GLY A 146 10.69 -5.44 -16.87
N LEU A 147 10.18 -4.44 -16.14
CA LEU A 147 10.30 -4.29 -14.69
C LEU A 147 11.72 -4.48 -14.10
N PRO A 148 12.77 -3.89 -14.68
CA PRO A 148 14.15 -4.10 -14.22
C PRO A 148 14.39 -3.58 -12.80
N TYR A 149 13.70 -2.52 -12.35
CA TYR A 149 13.89 -2.02 -10.99
C TYR A 149 13.25 -2.96 -9.97
N LEU A 150 12.09 -3.54 -10.27
CA LEU A 150 11.50 -4.61 -9.48
C LEU A 150 12.41 -5.84 -9.45
N GLU A 151 13.02 -6.23 -10.57
CA GLU A 151 13.99 -7.35 -10.59
C GLU A 151 15.18 -7.09 -9.63
N GLU A 152 15.73 -5.87 -9.62
CA GLU A 152 16.75 -5.47 -8.66
C GLU A 152 16.26 -5.58 -7.21
N VAL A 153 15.04 -5.10 -6.92
CA VAL A 153 14.43 -5.19 -5.58
C VAL A 153 14.26 -6.63 -5.13
N LEU A 154 13.75 -7.51 -6.00
CA LEU A 154 13.54 -8.92 -5.69
C LEU A 154 14.86 -9.67 -5.46
N ASN A 155 15.93 -9.30 -6.18
CA ASN A 155 17.27 -9.84 -5.97
C ASN A 155 17.90 -9.33 -4.65
N GLU A 156 17.71 -8.05 -4.30
CA GLU A 156 18.26 -7.45 -3.09
C GLU A 156 17.50 -7.86 -1.81
N PHE A 157 16.18 -8.03 -1.90
CA PHE A 157 15.30 -8.38 -0.78
C PHE A 157 14.49 -9.66 -1.06
N PRO A 158 15.15 -10.82 -1.21
CA PRO A 158 14.51 -12.07 -1.66
C PRO A 158 13.43 -12.62 -0.72
N GLN A 159 13.37 -12.13 0.52
CA GLN A 159 12.35 -12.47 1.51
C GLN A 159 11.07 -11.62 1.38
N THR A 160 11.11 -10.54 0.59
CA THR A 160 9.99 -9.61 0.42
C THR A 160 9.06 -10.12 -0.67
N ILE A 161 7.79 -10.31 -0.33
CA ILE A 161 6.76 -10.68 -1.29
C ILE A 161 6.17 -9.40 -1.88
N ILE A 162 6.16 -9.28 -3.21
CA ILE A 162 5.55 -8.16 -3.92
C ILE A 162 4.21 -8.62 -4.51
N ILE A 163 3.15 -7.86 -4.23
CA ILE A 163 1.86 -7.99 -4.92
C ILE A 163 1.95 -7.12 -6.16
N GLY A 164 2.02 -7.74 -7.34
CA GLY A 164 2.06 -7.02 -8.60
C GLY A 164 0.74 -6.30 -8.88
N HIS A 165 0.75 -4.98 -8.86
CA HIS A 165 -0.41 -4.12 -9.07
C HIS A 165 -0.04 -2.89 -9.90
N GLY A 166 -1.01 -2.35 -10.62
CA GLY A 166 -0.86 -1.11 -11.38
C GLY A 166 -0.78 -1.31 -12.89
N PRO A 167 -1.11 -0.27 -13.68
CA PRO A 167 -1.18 -0.34 -15.13
C PRO A 167 0.10 -0.85 -15.81
N SER A 168 1.28 -0.50 -15.32
CA SER A 168 2.52 -0.95 -15.96
C SER A 168 2.84 -2.40 -15.62
N PHE A 169 2.45 -2.90 -14.44
CA PHE A 169 2.64 -4.33 -14.13
C PHE A 169 1.76 -5.23 -15.00
N TRP A 170 0.52 -4.80 -15.29
CA TRP A 170 -0.42 -5.58 -16.11
C TRP A 170 -0.15 -5.51 -17.62
N ALA A 171 0.71 -4.59 -18.06
CA ALA A 171 1.06 -4.40 -19.45
C ALA A 171 2.28 -5.24 -19.89
N GLU A 172 2.92 -5.96 -18.97
CA GLU A 172 4.04 -6.87 -19.23
C GLU A 172 3.62 -8.23 -19.81
#